data_AF-A0A966YFW9-F1
#
_entry.id   AF-A0A966YFW9-F1
#
_cell.length_a   1.000
_cell.length_b   1.000
_cell.length_c   1.000
_cell.angle_alpha   90.00
_cell.angle_beta   90.00
_cell.angle_gamma   90.00
#
_symmetry.space_group_name_H-M   'P 1'
#
loop_
_entity.id
_entity.type
_entity.pdbx_description
1 polymer ?
#
loop_
_entity_poly.entity_id
_entity_poly.type
_entity_poly.pdbx_seq_one_letter_code
_entity_poly.pdbx_strand_id
1 'polypeptide(L)'
;MMCVAAIANAALRNPPWLRPPQPVPTAKNRPGQPRVEITEKDGFRYITSNAIPDHLPGVFPNSGNPNTIREQRLQFRMTLHPKFADEITHAVRYPMGVAINGVPFEPGTAEVWNFDRDSGWNYDAMSGKIHLGLDHSHAHV
;
A
#
# COMPACT_ATOMS: atom_id res chain seq x y z
N MET A 1 49.17 -1.71 -37.37
CA MET A 1 47.74 -1.64 -37.78
C MET A 1 46.91 -1.89 -36.54
N MET A 2 46.44 -0.83 -35.90
CA MET A 2 45.58 -0.88 -34.72
C MET A 2 44.19 -1.38 -35.12
N CYS A 3 43.64 -2.33 -34.35
CA CYS A 3 42.20 -2.55 -34.30
C CYS A 3 41.79 -2.50 -32.83
N VAL A 4 41.24 -1.35 -32.42
CA VAL A 4 40.66 -1.16 -31.09
C VAL A 4 39.25 -1.75 -31.16
N ALA A 5 39.04 -2.90 -30.51
CA ALA A 5 37.70 -3.43 -30.27
C ALA A 5 37.11 -2.71 -29.06
N ALA A 6 36.18 -1.80 -29.29
CA ALA A 6 35.29 -1.30 -28.25
C ALA A 6 34.31 -2.43 -27.90
N ILE A 7 34.45 -3.05 -26.73
CA ILE A 7 33.38 -3.86 -26.14
C ILE A 7 32.74 -3.03 -25.04
N ALA A 8 31.53 -2.58 -25.35
CA ALA A 8 30.66 -1.82 -24.49
C ALA A 8 30.45 -2.53 -23.14
N ASN A 9 30.41 -1.73 -22.08
CA ASN A 9 29.98 -2.16 -20.76
C ASN A 9 28.48 -2.51 -20.81
N ALA A 10 28.15 -3.74 -21.22
CA ALA A 10 26.79 -4.24 -21.19
C ALA A 10 26.43 -4.47 -19.72
N ALA A 11 25.80 -3.47 -19.09
CA ALA A 11 25.12 -3.66 -17.83
C ALA A 11 24.23 -4.90 -17.96
N LEU A 12 24.53 -5.94 -17.19
CA LEU A 12 23.75 -7.18 -17.13
C LEU A 12 22.31 -6.79 -16.76
N ARG A 13 21.44 -6.70 -17.76
CA ARG A 13 20.01 -6.45 -17.54
C ARG A 13 19.46 -7.73 -16.92
N ASN A 14 19.04 -7.67 -15.66
CA ASN A 14 18.36 -8.80 -15.02
C ASN A 14 17.26 -9.33 -15.93
N PRO A 15 17.14 -10.66 -16.08
CA PRO A 15 16.11 -11.25 -16.91
C PRO A 15 14.72 -10.83 -16.39
N PRO A 16 13.68 -10.78 -17.25
CA PRO A 16 12.39 -10.19 -16.89
C PRO A 16 11.76 -10.73 -15.61
N TRP A 17 11.96 -12.01 -15.29
CA TRP A 17 11.47 -12.67 -14.07
C TRP A 17 12.32 -12.41 -12.80
N LEU A 18 13.50 -11.80 -12.92
CA LEU A 18 14.29 -11.27 -11.79
C LEU A 18 14.13 -9.76 -11.61
N ARG A 19 13.35 -9.09 -12.46
CA ARG A 19 13.04 -7.68 -12.28
C ARG A 19 11.94 -7.56 -11.23
N PRO A 20 12.11 -6.70 -10.21
CA PRO A 20 11.01 -6.41 -9.31
C PRO A 20 9.83 -5.85 -10.13
N PRO A 21 8.59 -6.22 -9.77
CA PRO A 21 7.42 -5.63 -10.39
C PRO A 21 7.54 -4.10 -10.35
N GLN A 22 7.29 -3.46 -11.49
CA GLN A 22 7.31 -2.01 -11.57
C GLN A 22 6.03 -1.46 -10.94
N PRO A 23 6.08 -0.30 -10.28
CA PRO A 23 4.88 0.36 -9.80
C PRO A 23 3.89 0.61 -10.94
N VAL A 24 2.59 0.53 -10.64
CA VAL A 24 1.58 0.89 -11.62
C VAL A 24 1.71 2.38 -11.99
N PRO A 25 1.49 2.76 -13.26
CA PRO A 25 1.58 4.16 -13.66
C PRO A 25 0.65 5.06 -12.86
N THR A 26 1.05 6.31 -12.64
CA THR A 26 0.22 7.31 -11.96
C THR A 26 -1.04 7.65 -12.77
N ALA A 27 -2.18 7.77 -12.09
CA ALA A 27 -3.43 8.21 -12.68
C ALA A 27 -3.35 9.67 -13.15
N LYS A 28 -4.10 9.99 -14.22
CA LYS A 28 -4.17 11.36 -14.76
C LYS A 28 -5.09 12.27 -13.95
N ASN A 29 -6.12 11.68 -13.33
CA ASN A 29 -7.17 12.39 -12.61
C ASN A 29 -7.25 11.87 -11.18
N ARG A 30 -7.66 12.74 -10.25
CA ARG A 30 -7.94 12.31 -8.88
C ARG A 30 -9.23 11.48 -8.84
N PRO A 31 -9.29 10.42 -8.02
CA PRO A 31 -10.50 9.61 -7.84
C PRO A 31 -11.59 10.34 -7.04
N GLY A 32 -11.24 11.44 -6.35
CA GLY A 32 -12.14 12.28 -5.58
C GLY A 32 -11.40 13.44 -4.94
N GLN A 33 -12.10 14.23 -4.13
CA GLN A 33 -11.46 15.24 -3.28
C GLN A 33 -11.11 14.63 -1.93
N PRO A 34 -9.87 14.79 -1.42
CA PRO A 34 -9.50 14.29 -0.09
C PRO A 34 -10.33 15.00 0.98
N ARG A 35 -10.90 14.23 1.91
CA ARG A 35 -11.60 14.76 3.09
C ARG A 35 -11.17 13.99 4.32
N VAL A 36 -10.65 14.74 5.29
CA VAL A 36 -10.28 14.24 6.61
C VAL A 36 -10.58 15.31 7.65
N GLU A 37 -11.16 14.89 8.76
CA GLU A 37 -11.34 15.72 9.95
C GLU A 37 -10.69 15.00 11.12
N ILE A 38 -9.82 15.69 11.84
CA ILE A 38 -9.13 15.17 13.02
C ILE A 38 -9.48 16.08 14.19
N THR A 39 -10.11 15.53 15.21
CA THR A 39 -10.46 16.27 16.43
C THR A 39 -9.94 15.54 17.66
N GLU A 40 -9.66 16.30 18.71
CA GLU A 40 -9.24 15.76 19.99
C GLU A 40 -10.26 16.17 21.06
N LYS A 41 -10.75 15.20 21.81
CA LYS A 41 -11.73 15.42 22.87
C LYS A 41 -11.64 14.31 23.92
N ASP A 42 -11.71 14.68 25.19
CA ASP A 42 -11.80 13.75 26.33
C ASP A 42 -10.67 12.69 26.37
N GLY A 43 -9.45 13.06 25.95
CA GLY A 43 -8.29 12.14 25.92
C GLY A 43 -8.25 11.21 24.70
N PHE A 44 -9.10 11.43 23.71
CA PHE A 44 -9.14 10.68 22.45
C PHE A 44 -8.95 11.58 21.24
N ARG A 45 -8.35 11.03 20.19
CA ARG A 45 -8.37 11.57 18.84
C ARG A 45 -9.42 10.82 18.02
N TYR A 46 -10.28 11.58 17.37
CA TYR A 46 -11.30 11.10 16.44
C TYR A 46 -10.89 11.50 15.03
N ILE A 47 -10.97 10.56 14.08
CA ILE A 47 -10.65 10.81 12.68
C ILE A 47 -11.84 10.37 11.84
N THR A 48 -12.44 11.29 11.09
CA THR A 48 -13.38 10.94 10.01
C THR A 48 -12.67 11.12 8.67
N SER A 49 -12.79 10.16 7.76
CA SER A 49 -12.12 10.23 6.47
C SER A 49 -12.89 9.55 5.35
N ASN A 50 -12.72 10.07 4.13
CA ASN A 50 -13.15 9.40 2.91
C ASN A 50 -12.07 8.51 2.24
N ALA A 51 -10.89 8.36 2.86
CA ALA A 51 -9.78 7.56 2.38
C ALA A 51 -9.23 7.93 0.98
N ILE A 52 -9.56 9.12 0.46
CA ILE A 52 -9.00 9.60 -0.81
C ILE A 52 -7.66 10.29 -0.54
N PRO A 53 -6.56 9.87 -1.21
CA PRO A 53 -5.28 10.54 -1.06
C PRO A 53 -5.31 11.98 -1.59
N ASP A 54 -4.45 12.81 -1.03
CA ASP A 54 -4.20 14.20 -1.43
C ASP A 54 -3.27 14.34 -2.64
N HIS A 55 -2.81 13.22 -3.18
CA HIS A 55 -1.95 13.10 -4.36
C HIS A 55 -2.62 12.20 -5.42
N LEU A 56 -2.05 12.15 -6.62
CA LEU A 56 -2.52 11.25 -7.67
C LEU A 56 -2.06 9.81 -7.33
N PRO A 57 -2.99 8.85 -7.17
CA PRO A 57 -2.64 7.45 -6.95
C PRO A 57 -2.24 6.76 -8.25
N GLY A 58 -1.94 5.48 -8.18
CA GLY A 58 -1.83 4.61 -9.35
C GLY A 58 -3.13 4.51 -10.17
N VAL A 59 -3.01 4.01 -11.41
CA VAL A 59 -4.17 3.67 -12.23
C VAL A 59 -4.83 2.40 -11.69
N PHE A 60 -6.05 2.58 -11.18
CA PHE A 60 -6.94 1.50 -10.77
C PHE A 60 -8.33 1.71 -11.39
N PRO A 61 -9.01 0.65 -11.89
CA PRO A 61 -8.55 -0.74 -11.90
C PRO A 61 -7.42 -0.99 -12.91
N ASN A 62 -6.67 -2.08 -12.71
CA ASN A 62 -5.60 -2.55 -13.59
C ASN A 62 -5.57 -4.08 -13.65
N SER A 63 -4.64 -4.66 -14.42
CA SER A 63 -4.55 -6.12 -14.63
C SER A 63 -4.22 -6.91 -13.36
N GLY A 64 -3.56 -6.29 -12.37
CA GLY A 64 -3.28 -6.88 -11.07
C GLY A 64 -4.40 -6.66 -10.05
N ASN A 65 -5.37 -5.79 -10.34
CA ASN A 65 -6.41 -5.42 -9.41
C ASN A 65 -7.67 -4.83 -10.09
N PRO A 66 -8.82 -5.53 -10.08
CA PRO A 66 -10.05 -5.07 -10.72
C PRO A 66 -10.81 -4.01 -9.90
N ASN A 67 -10.36 -3.68 -8.68
CA ASN A 67 -11.02 -2.71 -7.82
C ASN A 67 -10.76 -1.27 -8.29
N THR A 68 -11.73 -0.39 -8.04
CA THR A 68 -11.63 1.04 -8.35
C THR A 68 -11.52 1.83 -7.04
N ILE A 69 -10.66 2.85 -7.01
CA ILE A 69 -10.60 3.77 -5.87
C ILE A 69 -11.92 4.56 -5.79
N ARG A 70 -12.55 4.54 -4.61
CA ARG A 70 -13.80 5.25 -4.33
C ARG A 70 -13.78 5.80 -2.92
N GLU A 71 -14.49 6.90 -2.71
CA GLU A 71 -14.67 7.47 -1.39
C GLU A 71 -15.26 6.43 -0.43
N GLN A 72 -14.63 6.31 0.75
CA GLN A 72 -15.11 5.48 1.85
C GLN A 72 -15.81 6.36 2.90
N ARG A 73 -16.38 5.74 3.93
CA ARG A 73 -16.87 6.44 5.12
C ARG A 73 -16.24 5.81 6.34
N LEU A 74 -15.07 6.31 6.71
CA LEU A 74 -14.27 5.76 7.82
C LEU A 74 -14.38 6.66 9.05
N GLN A 75 -14.43 6.02 10.21
CA GLN A 75 -14.36 6.68 11.52
C GLN A 75 -13.38 5.90 12.39
N PHE A 76 -12.44 6.61 12.98
CA PHE A 76 -11.45 6.06 13.90
C PHE A 76 -11.48 6.80 15.21
N ARG A 77 -11.18 6.07 16.29
CA ARG A 77 -10.98 6.63 17.63
C ARG A 77 -9.71 6.01 18.19
N MET A 78 -8.77 6.84 18.61
CA MET A 78 -7.51 6.42 19.23
C MET A 78 -7.29 7.20 20.52
N THR A 79 -6.69 6.56 21.53
CA THR A 79 -6.30 7.27 22.75
C THR A 79 -5.12 8.19 22.47
N LEU A 80 -5.10 9.37 23.08
CA LEU A 80 -3.96 10.30 23.03
C LEU A 80 -2.79 9.84 23.90
N HIS A 81 -3.04 8.91 24.83
CA HIS A 81 -2.07 8.39 25.78
C HIS A 81 -2.08 6.86 25.74
N PRO A 82 -1.57 6.25 24.65
CA PRO A 82 -1.50 4.81 24.55
C PRO A 82 -0.59 4.23 25.64
N LYS A 83 -0.95 3.05 26.11
CA LYS A 83 -0.14 2.23 27.01
C LYS A 83 0.14 0.90 26.32
N PHE A 84 1.25 0.26 26.69
CA PHE A 84 1.49 -1.12 26.27
C PHE A 84 0.33 -2.00 26.74
N ALA A 85 -0.10 -2.88 25.85
CA ALA A 85 -1.04 -3.94 26.21
C ALA A 85 -0.29 -5.04 26.98
N ASP A 86 -0.96 -5.66 27.94
CA ASP A 86 -0.38 -6.77 28.72
C ASP A 86 -0.17 -8.02 27.86
N GLU A 87 -0.98 -8.17 26.79
CA GLU A 87 -0.91 -9.27 25.83
C GLU A 87 -0.82 -8.73 24.40
N ILE A 88 -0.28 -9.55 23.50
CA ILE A 88 -0.20 -9.23 22.06
C ILE A 88 -1.60 -9.27 21.46
N THR A 89 -2.07 -8.13 20.98
CA THR A 89 -3.25 -8.05 20.12
C THR A 89 -2.87 -8.44 18.70
N HIS A 90 -3.34 -9.59 18.22
CA HIS A 90 -3.16 -9.99 16.83
C HIS A 90 -3.99 -9.09 15.91
N ALA A 91 -3.32 -8.28 15.09
CA ALA A 91 -3.96 -7.44 14.09
C ALA A 91 -4.05 -8.18 12.75
N VAL A 92 -5.17 -8.86 12.50
CA VAL A 92 -5.47 -9.47 11.20
C VAL A 92 -6.44 -8.57 10.45
N ARG A 93 -6.02 -8.00 9.32
CA ARG A 93 -6.84 -7.11 8.47
C ARG A 93 -7.38 -5.88 9.22
N TYR A 94 -6.60 -5.38 10.17
CA TYR A 94 -6.95 -4.23 10.97
C TYR A 94 -6.07 -3.04 10.59
N PRO A 95 -6.63 -1.85 10.34
CA PRO A 95 -5.84 -0.66 10.11
C PRO A 95 -4.89 -0.38 11.28
N MET A 96 -3.59 -0.50 11.04
CA MET A 96 -2.54 -0.28 12.05
C MET A 96 -2.30 1.21 12.30
N GLY A 97 -2.80 2.07 11.43
CA GLY A 97 -2.71 3.52 11.57
C GLY A 97 -3.51 4.23 10.50
N VAL A 98 -3.56 5.55 10.60
CA VAL A 98 -4.20 6.44 9.62
C VAL A 98 -3.23 7.59 9.35
N ALA A 99 -2.92 7.82 8.08
CA ALA A 99 -2.11 8.96 7.67
C ALA A 99 -2.82 10.28 7.95
N ILE A 100 -2.08 11.38 8.06
CA ILE A 100 -2.65 12.72 8.32
C ILE A 100 -3.60 13.20 7.22
N ASN A 101 -3.50 12.65 6.01
CA ASN A 101 -4.43 12.89 4.91
C ASN A 101 -5.69 11.98 4.96
N GLY A 102 -5.81 11.13 5.98
CA GLY A 102 -6.96 10.27 6.23
C GLY A 102 -6.91 8.88 5.59
N VAL A 103 -5.84 8.54 4.85
CA VAL A 103 -5.68 7.20 4.25
C VAL A 103 -5.24 6.19 5.33
N PRO A 104 -5.97 5.07 5.55
CA PRO A 104 -5.58 4.05 6.51
C PRO A 104 -4.41 3.19 6.02
N PHE A 105 -3.61 2.68 6.96
CA PHE A 105 -2.57 1.69 6.71
C PHE A 105 -3.05 0.29 7.14
N GLU A 106 -3.19 -0.62 6.18
CA GLU A 106 -3.60 -2.00 6.41
C GLU A 106 -2.51 -2.92 5.83
N PRO A 107 -1.71 -3.60 6.67
CA PRO A 107 -0.58 -4.41 6.19
C PRO A 107 -1.02 -5.80 5.67
N GLY A 108 -2.26 -6.21 5.96
CA GLY A 108 -2.80 -7.50 5.54
C GLY A 108 -3.06 -7.55 4.03
N THR A 109 -2.63 -8.63 3.41
CA THR A 109 -2.96 -8.93 2.01
C THR A 109 -4.04 -10.01 1.94
N ALA A 110 -4.66 -10.18 0.77
CA ALA A 110 -5.59 -11.29 0.56
C ALA A 110 -4.89 -12.61 0.20
N GLU A 111 -3.62 -12.51 -0.16
CA GLU A 111 -2.78 -13.56 -0.69
C GLU A 111 -2.21 -14.38 0.47
N VAL A 112 -2.78 -15.56 0.68
CA VAL A 112 -2.33 -16.51 1.71
C VAL A 112 -1.28 -17.46 1.17
N TRP A 113 -0.33 -17.85 2.03
CA TRP A 113 0.75 -18.77 1.66
C TRP A 113 0.19 -20.09 1.13
N ASN A 114 0.70 -20.56 0.00
CA ASN A 114 0.32 -21.84 -0.62
C ASN A 114 -1.20 -22.02 -0.87
N PHE A 115 -1.95 -20.92 -1.03
CA PHE A 115 -3.41 -20.93 -1.16
C PHE A 115 -4.14 -21.53 0.06
N ASP A 116 -3.45 -21.63 1.18
CA ASP A 116 -3.97 -22.19 2.43
C ASP A 116 -4.31 -21.06 3.40
N ARG A 117 -5.61 -20.90 3.65
CA ARG A 117 -6.15 -19.88 4.56
C ARG A 117 -5.82 -20.18 6.02
N ASP A 118 -5.53 -21.44 6.34
CA ASP A 118 -5.20 -21.89 7.69
C ASP A 118 -3.70 -21.85 7.96
N SER A 119 -2.88 -21.51 6.96
CA SER A 119 -1.42 -21.40 7.10
C SER A 119 -0.98 -20.36 8.14
N GLY A 120 -1.82 -19.35 8.40
CA GLY A 120 -1.48 -18.22 9.25
C GLY A 120 -0.51 -17.21 8.62
N TRP A 121 -0.16 -17.39 7.34
CA TRP A 121 0.80 -16.55 6.63
C TRP A 121 0.20 -15.87 5.40
N ASN A 122 0.47 -14.58 5.26
CA ASN A 122 0.14 -13.78 4.09
C ASN A 122 1.42 -13.40 3.33
N TYR A 123 1.34 -13.32 2.01
CA TYR A 123 2.42 -12.75 1.21
C TYR A 123 2.45 -11.23 1.42
N ASP A 124 3.63 -10.69 1.70
CA ASP A 124 3.83 -9.25 1.78
C ASP A 124 3.74 -8.60 0.38
N ALA A 125 2.85 -7.61 0.26
CA ALA A 125 2.65 -6.81 -0.94
C ALA A 125 3.94 -6.11 -1.40
N MET A 126 4.79 -5.69 -0.45
CA MET A 126 6.00 -4.91 -0.71
C MET A 126 7.24 -5.79 -0.94
N SER A 127 7.14 -7.11 -0.76
CA SER A 127 8.27 -8.04 -0.90
C SER A 127 8.86 -8.10 -2.32
N GLY A 128 8.12 -7.63 -3.32
CA GLY A 128 8.48 -7.74 -4.74
C GLY A 128 8.41 -9.17 -5.29
N LYS A 129 7.92 -10.14 -4.50
CA LYS A 129 7.79 -11.55 -4.90
C LYS A 129 6.44 -11.85 -5.55
N ILE A 130 5.42 -11.08 -5.21
CA ILE A 130 4.10 -11.12 -5.84
C ILE A 130 3.79 -9.75 -6.42
N HIS A 131 3.09 -9.72 -7.55
CA HIS A 131 2.72 -8.48 -8.21
C HIS A 131 1.25 -8.16 -7.91
N LEU A 132 1.03 -7.40 -6.84
CA LEU A 132 -0.29 -6.87 -6.50
C LEU A 132 -0.59 -5.56 -7.24
N GLY A 133 0.34 -4.99 -8.01
CA GLY A 133 0.11 -3.71 -8.68
C GLY A 133 0.10 -2.56 -7.67
N LEU A 134 1.13 -2.50 -6.83
CA LEU A 134 1.39 -1.34 -5.98
C LEU A 134 1.66 -0.10 -6.84
N ASP A 135 1.22 1.06 -6.40
CA ASP A 135 1.55 2.34 -7.04
C ASP A 135 2.86 2.93 -6.51
N HIS A 136 3.22 4.12 -7.01
CA HIS A 136 4.43 4.85 -6.58
C HIS A 136 4.40 5.28 -5.11
N SER A 137 3.24 5.27 -4.47
CA SER A 137 3.04 5.57 -3.05
C SER A 137 2.98 4.29 -2.20
N HIS A 138 3.26 3.12 -2.79
CA HIS A 138 3.13 1.79 -2.18
C HIS A 138 1.69 1.48 -1.73
N ALA A 139 0.69 2.03 -2.42
CA ALA A 139 -0.72 1.73 -2.18
C ALA A 139 -1.26 0.67 -3.16
N HIS A 140 -2.26 -0.08 -2.69
CA HIS A 140 -3.03 -1.07 -3.43
C HIS A 140 -4.51 -0.98 -2.99
N VAL A 141 -5.45 -1.46 -3.81
CA VAL A 141 -6.91 -1.30 -3.61
C VAL A 141 -7.66 -2.58 -3.27
#